data_AF-A0A5C2MA08-F1
#
_entry.id   AF-A0A5C2MA08-F1
#
_cell.length_a   1.000
_cell.length_b   1.000
_cell.length_c   1.000
_cell.angle_alpha   90.00
_cell.angle_beta   90.00
_cell.angle_gamma   90.00
#
_symmetry.space_group_name_H-M   'P 1'
#
loop_
_entity.id
_entity.type
_entity.pdbx_description
1 polymer ?
#
loop_
_entity_poly.entity_id
_entity_poly.type
_entity_poly.pdbx_seq_one_letter_code
_entity_poly.pdbx_strand_id
1 'polypeptide(L)' 'MVQSLQYSIELVKDEARRLVAKGVVSRQQPIYTLCQFVPVREWPLIEAELERCDFMLRDRIGDLIGRECWDND' A
#
# COMPACT_ATOMS: atom_id res chain seq x y z
N MET A 1 -0.17 13.47 -24.78
CA MET A 1 -0.43 13.68 -23.34
C MET A 1 0.17 12.50 -22.61
N VAL A 2 1.32 12.69 -21.98
CA VAL A 2 1.95 11.63 -21.19
C VAL A 2 1.07 11.51 -19.95
N GLN A 3 0.22 10.49 -19.91
CA GLN A 3 -0.46 10.13 -18.68
C GLN A 3 0.65 9.67 -17.75
N SER A 4 1.17 10.59 -16.94
CA SER A 4 1.90 10.23 -15.75
C SER A 4 1.01 9.23 -15.04
N LEU A 5 1.38 7.94 -15.05
CA LEU A 5 0.85 6.98 -14.08
C LEU A 5 1.29 7.53 -12.73
N GLN A 6 0.55 8.52 -12.22
CA GLN A 6 0.68 8.98 -10.86
C GLN A 6 0.20 7.78 -10.06
N TYR A 7 1.16 7.01 -9.57
CA TYR A 7 0.92 6.02 -8.54
C TYR A 7 0.27 6.77 -7.40
N SER A 8 -1.06 6.81 -7.39
CA SER A 8 -1.78 7.49 -6.33
C SER A 8 -1.70 6.60 -5.11
N ILE A 9 -1.68 7.18 -3.92
CA ILE A 9 -1.77 6.41 -2.68
C ILE A 9 -2.94 5.40 -2.70
N GLU A 10 -4.02 5.71 -3.41
CA GLU A 10 -5.16 4.81 -3.64
C GLU A 10 -4.79 3.52 -4.39
N LEU A 11 -3.91 3.57 -5.39
CA LEU A 11 -3.39 2.38 -6.07
C LEU A 11 -2.57 1.52 -5.12
N VAL A 12 -1.76 2.15 -4.27
CA VAL A 12 -0.95 1.45 -3.26
C VAL A 12 -1.87 0.76 -2.25
N LYS A 13 -2.93 1.44 -1.80
CA LYS A 13 -3.95 0.87 -0.92
C LYS A 13 -4.70 -0.28 -1.58
N ASP A 14 -5.13 -0.14 -2.83
CA ASP A 14 -5.84 -1.19 -3.55
C ASP A 14 -4.98 -2.45 -3.69
N GLU A 15 -3.72 -2.29 -4.07
CA GLU A 15 -2.78 -3.40 -4.20
C GLU A 15 -2.51 -4.07 -2.85
N ALA A 16 -2.33 -3.28 -1.78
CA ALA A 16 -2.20 -3.78 -0.42
C ALA A 16 -3.45 -4.55 0.03
N ARG A 17 -4.67 -4.04 -0.23
CA ARG A 17 -5.94 -4.75 0.04
C ARG A 17 -6.00 -6.06 -0.71
N ARG A 18 -5.63 -6.07 -2.00
CA ARG A 18 -5.66 -7.26 -2.83
C ARG A 18 -4.70 -8.34 -2.32
N LEU A 19 -3.51 -7.95 -1.86
CA LEU A 19 -2.53 -8.86 -1.26
C LEU A 19 -3.03 -9.43 0.08
N VAL A 20 -3.69 -8.60 0.91
CA VAL A 20 -4.33 -9.05 2.15
C VAL A 20 -5.49 -10.01 1.86
N ALA A 21 -6.35 -9.69 0.89
CA ALA A 21 -7.48 -10.52 0.50
C ALA A 21 -7.05 -11.87 -0.06
N LYS A 22 -5.91 -11.93 -0.76
CA LYS A 22 -5.29 -13.18 -1.21
C LYS A 22 -4.61 -13.98 -0.08
N GLY A 23 -4.47 -13.41 1.12
CA GLY A 23 -3.74 -14.03 2.23
C GLY A 23 -2.22 -14.05 2.04
N VAL A 24 -1.69 -13.24 1.13
CA VAL A 24 -0.26 -13.18 0.80
C VAL A 24 0.49 -12.31 1.81
N VAL A 25 -0.12 -11.20 2.24
CA VAL A 25 0.38 -10.32 3.30
C VAL A 25 -0.65 -10.19 4.40
N SER A 26 -0.18 -9.94 5.62
CA SER A 26 -1.05 -9.67 6.77
C SER A 26 -1.17 -8.18 7.03
N ARG A 27 -2.34 -7.73 7.50
CA ARG A 27 -2.58 -6.34 7.92
C ARG A 27 -1.62 -5.86 9.02
N GLN A 28 -1.13 -6.81 9.81
CA GLN A 28 -0.19 -6.56 10.91
C GLN A 28 1.26 -6.44 10.43
N GLN A 29 1.55 -6.86 9.20
CA GLN A 29 2.88 -6.72 8.61
C GLN A 29 3.15 -5.26 8.24
N PRO A 30 4.43 -4.88 8.23
CA PRO A 30 4.83 -3.54 7.86
C PRO A 30 4.67 -3.28 6.36
N ILE A 31 4.45 -2.02 5.98
CA ILE A 31 4.26 -1.58 4.58
C ILE A 31 5.45 -1.98 3.71
N TYR A 32 6.69 -2.00 4.24
CA TYR A 32 7.86 -2.43 3.48
C TYR A 32 7.74 -3.85 2.90
N THR A 33 6.91 -4.72 3.50
CA THR A 33 6.65 -6.07 2.97
C THR A 33 6.07 -6.03 1.55
N LEU A 34 5.36 -4.95 1.18
CA LEU A 34 4.85 -4.74 -0.18
C LEU A 34 5.97 -4.68 -1.23
N CYS A 35 7.18 -4.26 -0.87
CA CYS A 35 8.37 -4.21 -1.74
C CYS A 35 8.70 -5.58 -2.37
N GLN A 36 8.33 -6.68 -1.70
CA GLN A 36 8.54 -8.04 -2.21
C GLN A 36 7.54 -8.44 -3.31
N PHE A 37 6.40 -7.74 -3.38
CA PHE A 37 5.29 -8.06 -4.28
C PHE A 37 5.15 -7.06 -5.43
N VAL A 38 5.68 -5.85 -5.26
CA VAL A 38 5.73 -4.84 -6.31
C VAL A 38 7.12 -4.81 -6.95
N PRO A 39 7.22 -4.50 -8.24
CA PRO A 39 8.49 -4.45 -8.93
C PRO A 39 9.36 -3.30 -8.40
N VAL A 40 10.67 -3.57 -8.25
CA VAL A 40 11.67 -2.64 -7.70
C VAL A 40 11.68 -1.27 -8.39
N ARG A 41 11.36 -1.21 -9.67
CA ARG A 41 11.29 0.05 -10.45
C ARG A 41 10.13 0.96 -10.06
N GLU A 42 9.08 0.40 -9.45
CA GLU A 42 7.86 1.12 -9.05
C GLU A 42 7.88 1.44 -7.55
N TRP A 43 8.65 0.68 -6.76
CA TRP A 43 8.87 0.94 -5.33
C TRP A 43 9.26 2.39 -4.99
N PRO A 44 10.25 3.03 -5.64
CA PRO A 44 10.61 4.42 -5.29
C PRO A 44 9.48 5.43 -5.55
N LEU A 45 8.56 5.15 -6.48
CA LEU A 45 7.36 5.99 -6.70
C LEU A 45 6.37 5.80 -5.56
N ILE A 46 6.19 4.57 -5.10
CA ILE A 46 5.33 4.22 -3.97
C ILE A 46 5.88 4.83 -2.67
N GLU A 47 7.19 4.75 -2.43
CA GLU A 47 7.85 5.35 -1.26
C GLU A 47 7.64 6.86 -1.20
N ALA A 48 7.83 7.55 -2.32
CA ALA A 48 7.61 9.00 -2.40
C ALA A 48 6.16 9.37 -2.06
N GLU A 49 5.18 8.58 -2.52
CA GLU A 49 3.77 8.85 -2.28
C GLU A 49 3.34 8.49 -0.86
N LEU A 50 3.90 7.42 -0.28
CA LEU A 50 3.73 7.08 1.13
C LEU A 50 4.25 8.21 2.02
N GLU A 51 5.46 8.72 1.75
CA GLU A 51 6.05 9.83 2.51
C GLU A 51 5.21 11.11 2.38
N ARG A 52 4.69 11.41 1.19
CA ARG A 52 3.78 12.55 0.96
C ARG A 52 2.46 12.44 1.72
N CYS A 53 2.03 11.22 2.03
CA CYS A 53 0.84 10.92 2.82
C CYS A 53 1.13 10.65 4.30
N ASP A 54 2.35 10.93 4.77
CA ASP A 54 2.79 10.73 6.16
C ASP A 54 2.81 9.25 6.62
N PHE A 55 2.88 8.30 5.68
CA PHE A 55 3.05 6.88 5.99
C PHE A 55 4.53 6.50 6.01
N MET A 56 4.93 5.72 7.01
CA MET A 56 6.29 5.18 7.06
C MET A 56 6.32 3.70 6.67
N LEU A 57 7.44 3.25 6.11
CA LEU A 57 7.62 1.85 5.71
C LEU A 57 7.46 0.83 6.85
N ARG A 58 7.64 1.30 8.09
CA ARG A 58 7.45 0.52 9.32
C ARG A 58 6.00 0.48 9.79
N ASP A 59 5.15 1.38 9.30
CA ASP A 59 3.73 1.35 9.61
C ASP A 59 3.11 0.08 9.09
N ARG A 60 1.98 -0.29 9.68
CA ARG A 60 1.30 -1.53 9.34
C ARG A 60 0.55 -1.34 8.04
N ILE A 61 0.48 -2.41 7.24
CA ILE A 61 -0.37 -2.45 6.04
C ILE A 61 -1.83 -2.10 6.39
N GLY A 62 -2.29 -2.49 7.58
CA GLY A 62 -3.60 -2.12 8.12
C GLY A 62 -3.80 -0.63 8.38
N ASP A 63 -2.72 0.12 8.64
CA ASP A 63 -2.77 1.58 8.79
C ASP A 63 -2.92 2.25 7.40
N LEU A 64 -2.17 1.75 6.43
CA LEU A 64 -2.20 2.20 5.03
C LEU A 64 -3.58 2.03 4.36
N ILE A 65 -4.15 0.82 4.40
CA ILE A 65 -5.49 0.56 3.80
C ILE A 65 -6.63 1.19 4.60
N GLY A 66 -6.30 1.74 5.77
CA GLY A 66 -7.22 2.37 6.68
C GLY A 66 -8.09 1.38 7.43
N ARG A 67 -8.68 1.88 8.51
CA ARG A 67 -9.82 1.28 9.19
C ARG A 67 -11.02 1.40 8.25
N GLU A 68 -11.07 0.60 7.18
CA GLU A 68 -12.34 0.25 6.59
C GLU A 68 -13.18 -0.24 7.77
N CYS A 69 -14.22 0.52 8.13
CA CYS A 69 -15.27 0.02 8.99
C CYS A 69 -15.69 -1.29 8.37
N TRP A 70 -15.18 -2.40 8.90
CA TRP A 70 -15.90 -3.64 8.88
C TRP A 70 -17.11 -3.38 9.78
N ASP A 71 -18.09 -2.69 9.21
CA ASP A 71 -19.50 -2.90 9.52
C ASP A 71 -19.79 -4.33 9.03
N ASN A 72 -19.26 -5.29 9.77
CA ASN A 72 -19.63 -6.68 9.63
C ASN A 72 -19.65 -7.23 11.06
N ASP A 73 -20.82 -6.94 11.66
CA ASP A 73 -21.44 -7.41 12.91
C ASP A 73 -21.02 -6.74 14.23
#